data_AF-A0AAT9RR38-F1
#
_entry.id   AF-A0AAT9RR38-F1
#
_cell.length_a   1.000
_cell.length_b   1.000
_cell.length_c   1.000
_cell.angle_alpha   90.00
_cell.angle_beta   90.00
_cell.angle_gamma   90.00
#
_symmetry.space_group_name_H-M   'P 1'
#
loop_
_entity.id
_entity.type
_entity.pdbx_description
1 polymer ?
#
loop_
_entity_poly.entity_id
_entity_poly.type
_entity_poly.pdbx_seq_one_letter_code
_entity_poly.pdbx_strand_id
1 'polypeptide(L)'
;MDGQSRVYLLWHVRHAEPTDGSEIRHFAADDDFWADEEEGDDVKLLGVYSSRDKAQERIVRARVLPGFRDEPKCFYIEEFTVDADEWKDGFVTVMTGGEGSEGPEETG
;
A
#
# COMPACT_ATOMS: atom_id res chain seq x y z
N MET A 1 30.97 -8.57 4.09
CA MET A 1 30.00 -9.64 4.37
C MET A 1 28.84 -9.37 3.44
N ASP A 2 28.98 -9.81 2.20
CA ASP A 2 27.96 -9.60 1.17
C ASP A 2 26.94 -10.73 1.29
N GLY A 3 25.93 -10.48 2.11
CA GLY A 3 24.77 -11.34 2.22
C GLY A 3 23.55 -10.45 2.25
N GLN A 4 23.01 -10.15 1.05
CA GLN A 4 21.69 -9.53 0.92
C GLN A 4 20.70 -10.35 1.75
N SER A 5 20.35 -9.80 2.90
CA SER A 5 19.47 -10.46 3.85
C SER A 5 18.05 -10.13 3.41
N ARG A 6 17.39 -11.10 2.78
CA ARG A 6 15.97 -10.99 2.45
C ARG A 6 15.16 -10.93 3.75
N VAL A 7 14.23 -10.00 3.78
CA VAL A 7 13.22 -9.87 4.84
C VAL A 7 11.84 -9.92 4.21
N TYR A 8 10.83 -10.05 5.07
CA TYR A 8 9.44 -10.21 4.68
C TYR A 8 8.61 -9.17 5.41
N LEU A 9 8.06 -8.22 4.68
CA LEU A 9 7.21 -7.16 5.20
C LEU A 9 5.79 -7.71 5.24
N LEU A 10 5.14 -7.62 6.39
CA LEU A 10 3.74 -7.99 6.53
C LEU A 10 2.87 -6.75 6.58
N TRP A 11 2.00 -6.63 5.60
CA TRP A 11 1.01 -5.58 5.48
C TRP A 11 -0.39 -6.11 5.80
N HIS A 12 -1.27 -5.23 6.27
CA HIS A 12 -2.72 -5.45 6.30
C HIS A 12 -3.41 -4.22 5.72
N VAL A 13 -4.47 -4.46 4.94
CA VAL A 13 -5.30 -3.41 4.36
C VAL A 13 -6.71 -3.55 4.92
N ARG A 14 -7.26 -2.46 5.47
CA ARG A 14 -8.69 -2.33 5.70
C ARG A 14 -9.26 -1.50 4.56
N HIS A 15 -10.15 -2.08 3.77
CA HIS A 15 -10.75 -1.36 2.66
C HIS A 15 -11.81 -0.37 3.16
N ALA A 16 -11.94 0.76 2.49
CA ALA A 16 -13.05 1.67 2.70
C ALA A 16 -14.37 1.00 2.27
N GLU A 17 -15.45 1.37 2.94
CA GLU A 17 -16.78 0.95 2.49
C GLU A 17 -17.12 1.70 1.18
N PRO A 18 -17.45 0.99 0.09
CA PRO A 18 -17.78 1.63 -1.17
C PRO A 18 -18.99 2.55 -1.02
N THR A 19 -18.87 3.77 -1.58
CA THR A 19 -19.94 4.77 -1.48
C THR A 19 -21.12 4.50 -2.42
N ASP A 20 -20.93 3.66 -3.43
CA ASP A 20 -21.93 3.26 -4.41
C ASP A 20 -22.79 2.06 -3.97
N GLY A 21 -22.53 1.52 -2.78
CA GLY A 21 -23.22 0.36 -2.22
C GLY A 21 -22.78 -0.98 -2.80
N SER A 22 -21.70 -1.02 -3.59
CA SER A 22 -21.06 -2.27 -3.97
C SER A 22 -20.44 -2.97 -2.76
N GLU A 23 -20.23 -4.29 -2.89
CA GLU A 23 -19.56 -5.06 -1.84
C GLU A 23 -18.08 -4.69 -1.78
N ILE A 24 -17.51 -4.66 -0.57
CA ILE A 24 -16.08 -4.51 -0.36
C ILE A 24 -15.38 -5.66 -1.11
N ARG A 25 -14.54 -5.31 -2.07
CA ARG A 25 -13.64 -6.27 -2.68
C ARG A 25 -12.57 -6.59 -1.62
N HIS A 26 -12.21 -7.85 -1.49
CA HIS A 26 -11.09 -8.28 -0.67
C HIS A 26 -10.05 -8.97 -1.56
N PHE A 27 -8.88 -9.26 -1.01
CA PHE A 27 -7.86 -10.05 -1.71
C PHE A 27 -8.41 -11.42 -2.10
N ALA A 28 -8.19 -11.80 -3.36
CA ALA A 28 -8.61 -13.13 -3.85
C ALA A 28 -7.63 -14.24 -3.42
N ALA A 29 -6.36 -13.89 -3.21
CA ALA A 29 -5.28 -14.77 -2.78
C ALA A 29 -4.29 -14.01 -1.89
N ASP A 30 -3.44 -14.73 -1.14
CA ASP A 30 -2.48 -14.12 -0.21
C ASP A 30 -1.41 -13.22 -0.90
N ASP A 31 -1.18 -13.42 -2.20
CA ASP A 31 -0.25 -12.64 -3.01
C ASP A 31 -0.95 -11.53 -3.84
N ASP A 32 -2.27 -11.36 -3.66
CA ASP A 32 -3.06 -10.29 -4.26
C ASP A 32 -2.99 -9.06 -3.35
N PHE A 33 -2.42 -7.95 -3.83
CA PHE A 33 -2.32 -6.70 -3.07
C PHE A 33 -2.92 -5.56 -3.88
N TRP A 34 -3.87 -4.87 -3.25
CA TRP A 34 -4.35 -3.58 -3.72
C TRP A 34 -4.79 -2.76 -2.51
N ALA A 35 -4.67 -1.45 -2.64
CA ALA A 35 -5.19 -0.49 -1.70
C ALA A 35 -5.43 0.82 -2.44
N ASP A 36 -6.48 1.53 -2.07
CA ASP A 36 -6.74 2.89 -2.53
C ASP A 36 -6.84 3.84 -1.35
N GLU A 37 -5.70 4.44 -0.97
CA GLU A 37 -5.65 5.40 0.13
C GLU A 37 -6.43 6.69 -0.17
N GLU A 38 -6.66 7.03 -1.45
CA GLU A 38 -7.50 8.18 -1.83
C GLU A 38 -8.99 7.88 -1.60
N GLU A 39 -9.43 6.64 -1.84
CA GLU A 39 -10.77 6.16 -1.48
C GLU A 39 -10.93 5.84 0.01
N GLY A 40 -9.85 5.90 0.78
CA GLY A 40 -9.86 5.81 2.24
C GLY A 40 -9.46 4.45 2.80
N ASP A 41 -8.83 3.58 2.01
CA ASP A 41 -8.22 2.36 2.51
C ASP A 41 -7.15 2.69 3.56
N ASP A 42 -7.11 1.89 4.62
CA ASP A 42 -6.15 2.04 5.71
C ASP A 42 -5.11 0.91 5.63
N VAL A 43 -3.91 1.26 5.16
CA VAL A 43 -2.78 0.34 4.97
C VAL A 43 -1.85 0.38 6.18
N LYS A 44 -1.52 -0.78 6.74
CA LYS A 44 -0.66 -0.90 7.92
C LYS A 44 0.47 -1.91 7.72
N LEU A 45 1.71 -1.46 7.93
CA LEU A 45 2.85 -2.35 8.14
C LEU A 45 2.77 -2.96 9.55
N LEU A 46 2.52 -4.25 9.64
CA LEU A 46 2.40 -4.96 10.90
C LEU A 46 3.74 -5.45 11.45
N GLY A 47 4.74 -5.61 10.59
CA GLY A 47 6.10 -5.98 10.99
C GLY A 47 7.00 -6.38 9.84
N VAL A 48 8.29 -6.47 10.16
CA VAL A 48 9.35 -6.93 9.25
C VAL A 48 9.95 -8.21 9.84
N TYR A 49 10.01 -9.26 9.04
CA TYR A 49 10.36 -10.61 9.48
C TYR A 49 11.57 -11.16 8.74
N SER A 50 12.41 -11.92 9.42
CA SER A 50 13.58 -12.57 8.82
C SER A 50 13.23 -13.80 7.96
N SER A 51 11.97 -14.24 7.95
CA SER A 51 11.49 -15.38 7.16
C SER A 51 9.98 -15.25 6.90
N ARG A 52 9.52 -15.84 5.79
CA ARG A 52 8.09 -15.86 5.43
C ARG A 52 7.24 -16.55 6.49
N ASP A 53 7.72 -17.67 7.04
CA ASP A 53 7.00 -18.43 8.08
C ASP A 53 6.70 -17.59 9.34
N LYS A 54 7.64 -16.74 9.78
CA LYS A 54 7.42 -15.84 10.93
C LYS A 54 6.37 -14.77 10.65
N ALA A 55 6.29 -14.30 9.40
CA ALA A 55 5.24 -13.39 8.95
C ALA A 55 3.87 -14.12 8.91
N GLN A 56 3.82 -15.37 8.45
CA GLN A 56 2.61 -16.18 8.47
C GLN A 56 2.13 -16.46 9.90
N GLU A 57 3.03 -16.79 10.82
CA GLU A 57 2.70 -16.90 12.25
C GLU A 57 2.15 -15.59 12.82
N ARG A 58 2.61 -14.43 12.32
CA ARG A 58 2.05 -13.13 12.68
C ARG A 58 0.62 -12.95 12.18
N ILE A 59 0.30 -13.40 10.97
CA ILE A 59 -1.06 -13.36 10.41
C ILE A 59 -2.01 -14.15 11.32
N VAL A 60 -1.64 -15.38 11.70
CA VAL A 60 -2.49 -16.24 12.55
C VAL A 60 -2.88 -15.52 13.86
N ARG A 61 -1.91 -14.89 14.54
CA ARG A 61 -2.19 -14.10 15.76
C ARG A 61 -2.87 -12.75 15.49
N ALA A 62 -2.74 -12.17 14.28
CA ALA A 62 -3.38 -10.91 13.90
C ALA A 62 -4.87 -11.07 13.65
N ARG A 63 -5.28 -12.18 13.02
CA ARG A 63 -6.65 -12.43 12.56
C ARG A 63 -7.72 -12.41 13.66
N VAL A 64 -7.32 -12.51 14.92
CA VAL A 64 -8.24 -12.49 16.07
C VAL A 64 -8.32 -11.13 16.76
N LEU A 65 -7.48 -10.17 16.35
CA LEU A 65 -7.47 -8.84 16.95
C LEU A 65 -8.65 -7.99 16.42
N PRO A 66 -9.22 -7.09 17.23
CA PRO A 66 -10.23 -6.13 16.77
C PRO A 66 -9.75 -5.33 15.56
N GLY A 67 -10.64 -5.05 14.61
CA GLY A 67 -10.32 -4.41 13.33
C GLY A 67 -9.81 -5.41 12.29
N PHE A 68 -8.76 -6.18 12.60
CA PHE A 68 -8.22 -7.17 11.64
C PHE A 68 -9.12 -8.38 11.41
N ARG A 69 -9.87 -8.79 12.43
CA ARG A 69 -10.82 -9.91 12.31
C ARG A 69 -11.99 -9.62 11.37
N ASP A 70 -12.27 -8.33 11.14
CA ASP A 70 -13.35 -7.87 10.26
C ASP A 70 -12.89 -7.93 8.78
N GLU A 71 -11.57 -7.96 8.57
CA GLU A 71 -10.88 -8.03 7.26
C GLU A 71 -9.84 -9.19 7.23
N PRO A 72 -10.23 -10.45 7.50
CA PRO A 72 -9.27 -11.52 7.80
C PRO A 72 -8.46 -12.01 6.60
N LYS A 73 -8.84 -11.60 5.38
CA LYS A 73 -8.21 -11.99 4.11
C LYS A 73 -7.20 -10.95 3.61
N CYS A 74 -7.28 -9.71 4.06
CA CYS A 74 -6.52 -8.60 3.50
C CYS A 74 -5.13 -8.44 4.12
N PHE A 75 -4.39 -9.55 4.23
CA PHE A 75 -2.98 -9.58 4.64
C PHE A 75 -2.11 -9.83 3.41
N TYR A 76 -0.97 -9.14 3.33
CA TYR A 76 -0.03 -9.29 2.23
C TYR A 76 1.40 -9.41 2.76
N ILE A 77 2.16 -10.39 2.25
CA ILE A 77 3.58 -10.57 2.59
C ILE A 77 4.42 -10.22 1.37
N GLU A 78 5.22 -9.18 1.51
CA GLU A 78 6.16 -8.71 0.50
C GLU A 78 7.57 -9.20 0.83
N GLU A 79 8.30 -9.75 -0.15
CA GLU A 79 9.73 -10.03 -0.01
C GLU A 79 10.53 -8.76 -0.32
N PHE A 80 11.45 -8.39 0.58
CA PHE A 80 12.22 -7.15 0.47
C PHE A 80 13.70 -7.40 0.73
N THR A 81 14.56 -6.73 -0.02
CA THR A 81 16.02 -6.86 0.13
C THR A 81 16.55 -5.72 0.97
N VAL A 82 17.17 -6.04 2.10
CA VAL A 82 17.85 -5.01 2.91
C VAL A 82 19.16 -4.58 2.26
N ASP A 83 19.61 -3.38 2.62
CA ASP A 83 20.85 -2.77 2.10
C ASP A 83 20.86 -2.63 0.56
N ALA A 84 19.67 -2.42 -0.02
CA ALA A 84 19.47 -2.15 -1.44
C ALA A 84 18.61 -0.88 -1.63
N ASP A 85 18.91 -0.12 -2.69
CA ASP A 85 18.17 1.09 -3.04
C ASP A 85 17.00 0.74 -3.98
N GLU A 86 15.76 0.91 -3.50
CA GLU A 86 14.54 0.78 -4.32
C GLU A 86 14.26 2.06 -5.13
N TRP A 87 14.47 3.22 -4.52
CA TRP A 87 14.38 4.52 -5.18
C TRP A 87 15.77 5.11 -5.34
N LYS A 88 16.26 5.20 -6.58
CA LYS A 88 17.64 5.62 -6.89
C LYS A 88 17.76 7.09 -7.29
N ASP A 89 16.63 7.71 -7.63
CA ASP A 89 16.58 9.09 -8.10
C ASP A 89 16.25 10.07 -6.96
N GLY A 90 16.11 11.36 -7.27
CA GLY A 90 15.57 12.37 -6.35
C GLY A 90 14.11 12.68 -6.63
N PHE A 91 13.47 13.49 -5.78
CA PHE A 91 12.13 14.02 -6.09
C PHE A 91 12.20 15.01 -7.25
N VAL A 92 11.16 15.01 -8.10
CA VAL A 92 10.94 16.03 -9.12
C VAL A 92 9.81 16.97 -8.68
N THR A 93 10.01 18.27 -8.83
CA THR A 93 8.94 19.26 -8.61
C THR A 93 8.17 19.45 -9.90
N VAL A 94 6.89 19.12 -9.89
CA VAL A 94 5.98 19.39 -11.01
C VAL A 94 5.35 20.76 -10.78
N MET A 95 5.72 21.74 -11.61
CA MET A 95 5.04 23.04 -11.63
C MET A 95 3.75 22.87 -12.44
N THR A 96 2.61 22.68 -11.79
CA THR A 96 1.31 22.77 -12.46
C THR A 96 1.13 24.21 -12.92
N GLY A 97 1.44 24.47 -14.19
CA GLY A 97 1.37 25.80 -14.78
C GLY A 97 -0.05 26.36 -14.65
N GLY A 98 -0.16 27.50 -13.97
CA GLY A 98 -1.39 28.28 -13.90
C GLY A 98 -1.92 28.54 -15.30
N GLU A 99 -3.24 28.45 -15.44
CA GLU A 99 -3.96 28.78 -16.66
C GLU A 99 -3.44 30.12 -17.21
N GLY A 100 -2.90 30.04 -18.43
CA GLY A 100 -2.42 31.19 -19.16
C GLY A 100 -3.56 32.18 -19.37
N SER A 101 -3.35 33.37 -18.82
CA SER A 101 -3.83 34.66 -19.31
C SER A 101 -4.54 34.62 -20.66
N GLU A 102 -5.84 34.93 -20.66
CA GLU A 102 -6.51 35.47 -21.84
C GLU A 102 -5.79 36.78 -22.22
N GLY A 103 -5.09 36.74 -23.37
CA GLY A 103 -4.51 37.92 -24.00
C GLY A 103 -5.60 38.88 -24.52
N PRO A 104 -5.24 40.12 -24.85
CA PRO A 104 -6.19 41.22 -24.92
C PRO A 104 -7.14 41.12 -26.11
N GLU A 105 -8.31 41.67 -25.87
CA GLU A 105 -9.42 41.93 -26.77
C GLU A 105 -8.98 42.89 -27.92
N GLU A 106 -9.02 42.38 -29.15
CA GLU A 106 -8.89 43.10 -30.43
C GLU A 106 -9.98 42.50 -31.35
N THR A 107 -10.87 43.16 -32.08
CA THR A 107 -11.12 44.54 -32.55
C THR A 107 -12.53 44.53 -33.17
N GLY A 108 -13.17 45.69 -33.35
CA GLY A 108 -14.34 45.84 -34.24
C GLY A 108 -15.20 47.04 -33.98
#